data_AF-A0A2V9XNE4-F1
#
_entry.id   AF-A0A2V9XNE4-F1
#
_cell.length_a   1.000
_cell.length_b   1.000
_cell.length_c   1.000
_cell.angle_alpha   90.00
_cell.angle_beta   90.00
_cell.angle_gamma   90.00
#
_symmetry.space_group_name_H-M   'P 1'
#
loop_
_entity.id
_entity.type
_entity.pdbx_description
1 polymer ?
#
loop_
_entity_poly.entity_id
_entity_poly.type
_entity_poly.pdbx_seq_one_letter_code
_entity_poly.pdbx_strand_id
1 'polypeptide(L)'
;MDSAVRADSKETAALWQVTAALREAEFGNVAVAKQGVTAALALAPGRDVKVLAALTLARVGDAARAKAMVQALEKSDPLNTVLKLYWLSTLKAAIELNGANSAQALVFLEAAAPYELGEPPPTQEGTLYPVYLRGQAYLAAHNGTAAAAEFQKFLNHRGIILNFPLGALAHVGLGRAYALQGDTTKARVAYQDFLTLWKDADPDIPILKEAKAEYTKLK
;
A
#
# COMPACT_ATOMS: atom_id res chain seq x y z
N MET A 1 -18.76 9.94 -3.03
CA MET A 1 -19.38 9.31 -1.85
C MET A 1 -20.83 9.76 -1.72
N ASP A 2 -21.09 11.06 -1.61
CA ASP A 2 -22.44 11.64 -1.54
C ASP A 2 -23.40 11.24 -2.68
N SER A 3 -22.90 11.09 -3.91
CA SER A 3 -23.70 10.64 -5.05
C SER A 3 -24.17 9.18 -4.94
N ALA A 4 -23.33 8.27 -4.42
CA ALA A 4 -23.67 6.85 -4.25
C ALA A 4 -24.61 6.61 -3.07
N VAL A 5 -24.45 7.37 -1.97
CA VAL A 5 -25.37 7.34 -0.84
C VAL A 5 -26.76 7.84 -1.25
N ARG A 6 -26.83 8.89 -2.08
CA ARG A 6 -28.09 9.41 -2.64
C ARG A 6 -28.76 8.44 -3.62
N ALA A 7 -28.01 7.48 -4.18
CA ALA A 7 -28.50 6.44 -5.09
C ALA A 7 -28.77 5.08 -4.40
N ASP A 8 -28.79 5.03 -3.06
CA ASP A 8 -28.95 3.84 -2.21
C ASP A 8 -27.90 2.72 -2.42
N SER A 9 -26.76 3.01 -3.07
CA SER A 9 -25.66 2.06 -3.23
C SER A 9 -24.65 2.18 -2.09
N LYS A 10 -25.05 1.72 -0.91
CA LYS A 10 -24.23 1.77 0.32
C LYS A 10 -22.89 1.05 0.19
N GLU A 11 -22.86 -0.09 -0.52
CA GLU A 11 -21.62 -0.85 -0.77
C GLU A 11 -20.64 -0.06 -1.64
N THR A 12 -21.10 0.58 -2.72
CA THR A 12 -20.24 1.43 -3.55
C THR A 12 -19.71 2.64 -2.76
N ALA A 13 -20.58 3.27 -1.95
CA ALA A 13 -20.15 4.36 -1.08
C ALA A 13 -19.09 3.93 -0.06
N ALA A 14 -19.26 2.76 0.55
CA ALA A 14 -18.28 2.17 1.47
C ALA A 14 -16.95 1.87 0.79
N LEU A 15 -16.96 1.32 -0.43
CA LEU A 15 -15.76 1.04 -1.22
C LEU A 15 -14.97 2.31 -1.55
N TRP A 16 -15.66 3.38 -1.95
CA TRP A 16 -15.00 4.67 -2.19
C TRP A 16 -14.41 5.24 -0.91
N GLN A 17 -15.14 5.14 0.21
CA GLN A 17 -14.69 5.64 1.50
C GLN A 17 -13.43 4.91 1.99
N VAL A 18 -13.40 3.57 1.90
CA VAL A 18 -12.23 2.80 2.34
C VAL A 18 -11.05 2.92 1.38
N THR A 19 -11.29 3.08 0.08
CA THR A 19 -10.23 3.37 -0.89
C THR A 19 -9.58 4.73 -0.59
N ALA A 20 -10.36 5.74 -0.23
CA ALA A 20 -9.82 7.03 0.23
C ALA A 20 -8.99 6.85 1.51
N ALA A 21 -9.51 6.11 2.50
CA ALA A 21 -8.80 5.81 3.74
C ALA A 21 -7.45 5.10 3.50
N LEU A 22 -7.38 4.21 2.51
CA LEU A 22 -6.14 3.54 2.12
C LEU A 22 -5.10 4.52 1.56
N ARG A 23 -5.52 5.49 0.74
CA ARG A 23 -4.62 6.55 0.25
C ARG A 23 -4.07 7.38 1.40
N GLU A 24 -4.94 7.76 2.35
CA GLU A 24 -4.52 8.47 3.56
C GLU A 24 -3.50 7.67 4.38
N ALA A 25 -3.66 6.35 4.48
CA ALA A 25 -2.68 5.49 5.13
C ALA A 25 -1.32 5.53 4.44
N GLU A 26 -1.28 5.41 3.10
CA GLU A 26 -0.02 5.48 2.35
C GLU A 26 0.61 6.88 2.34
N PHE A 27 -0.18 7.92 2.60
CA PHE A 27 0.30 9.29 2.73
C PHE A 27 0.83 9.61 4.14
N GLY A 28 0.60 8.70 5.10
CA GLY A 28 0.99 8.85 6.50
C GLY A 28 -0.07 9.49 7.41
N ASN A 29 -1.28 9.74 6.90
CA ASN A 29 -2.39 10.36 7.63
C ASN A 29 -3.16 9.33 8.47
N VAL A 30 -2.49 8.78 9.49
CA VAL A 30 -2.97 7.64 10.31
C VAL A 30 -4.36 7.86 10.91
N ALA A 31 -4.63 9.02 11.50
CA ALA A 31 -5.90 9.29 12.15
C ALA A 31 -7.07 9.32 11.15
N VAL A 32 -6.85 10.00 10.01
CA VAL A 32 -7.83 10.12 8.93
C VAL A 32 -8.14 8.74 8.33
N ALA A 33 -7.11 7.93 8.09
CA ALA A 33 -7.27 6.57 7.60
C ALA A 33 -8.12 5.70 8.55
N LYS A 34 -7.85 5.73 9.87
CA LYS A 34 -8.64 4.97 10.86
C LYS A 34 -10.10 5.43 10.93
N GLN A 35 -10.36 6.72 10.85
CA GLN A 35 -11.71 7.27 10.79
C GLN A 35 -12.42 6.82 9.51
N GLY A 36 -11.75 6.90 8.36
CA GLY A 36 -12.28 6.47 7.07
C GLY A 36 -12.67 5.00 7.05
N VAL A 37 -11.86 4.10 7.62
CA VAL A 37 -12.20 2.68 7.80
C VAL A 37 -13.46 2.51 8.64
N THR A 38 -13.57 3.24 9.74
CA THR A 38 -14.73 3.15 10.65
C THR A 38 -16.01 3.61 9.94
N ALA A 39 -15.93 4.71 9.19
CA ALA A 39 -17.05 5.22 8.40
C ALA A 39 -17.46 4.25 7.28
N ALA A 40 -16.50 3.67 6.55
CA ALA A 40 -16.79 2.72 5.48
C ALA A 40 -17.52 1.47 5.98
N LEU A 41 -17.06 0.89 7.09
CA LEU A 41 -17.67 -0.31 7.68
C LEU A 41 -19.06 -0.04 8.24
N ALA A 42 -19.33 1.18 8.72
CA ALA A 42 -20.66 1.60 9.16
C ALA A 42 -21.65 1.77 7.99
N LEU A 43 -21.16 2.14 6.79
CA LEU A 43 -21.98 2.21 5.59
C LEU A 43 -22.34 0.81 5.07
N ALA A 44 -21.34 -0.04 4.87
CA ALA A 44 -21.52 -1.43 4.46
C ALA A 44 -20.27 -2.27 4.78
N PRO A 45 -20.38 -3.37 5.56
CA PRO A 45 -19.27 -4.23 5.91
C PRO A 45 -19.13 -5.42 4.92
N GLY A 46 -19.21 -5.16 3.62
CA GLY A 46 -19.02 -6.16 2.58
C GLY A 46 -17.60 -6.74 2.56
N ARG A 47 -17.41 -7.89 1.91
CA ARG A 47 -16.12 -8.59 1.84
C ARG A 47 -15.02 -7.68 1.31
N ASP A 48 -15.31 -7.00 0.22
CA ASP A 48 -14.38 -6.15 -0.51
C ASP A 48 -14.00 -4.91 0.33
N VAL A 49 -14.97 -4.30 1.02
CA VAL A 49 -14.72 -3.25 2.01
C VAL A 49 -13.84 -3.75 3.15
N LYS A 50 -14.10 -4.96 3.67
CA LYS A 50 -13.29 -5.58 4.73
C LYS A 50 -11.85 -5.86 4.30
N VAL A 51 -11.61 -6.26 3.05
CA VAL A 51 -10.25 -6.47 2.51
C VAL A 51 -9.47 -5.15 2.55
N LEU A 52 -10.02 -4.07 1.99
CA LEU A 52 -9.34 -2.77 1.98
C LEU A 52 -9.25 -2.15 3.38
N ALA A 53 -10.24 -2.38 4.24
CA ALA A 53 -10.22 -1.94 5.63
C ALA A 53 -9.09 -2.63 6.41
N ALA A 54 -8.96 -3.96 6.26
CA ALA A 54 -7.88 -4.72 6.88
C ALA A 54 -6.51 -4.26 6.39
N LEU A 55 -6.37 -3.97 5.09
CA LEU A 55 -5.14 -3.46 4.52
C LEU A 55 -4.81 -2.09 5.10
N THR A 56 -5.76 -1.16 5.08
CA THR A 56 -5.59 0.18 5.65
C THR A 56 -5.16 0.11 7.12
N LEU A 57 -5.83 -0.71 7.92
CA LEU A 57 -5.52 -0.91 9.34
C LEU A 57 -4.12 -1.51 9.54
N ALA A 58 -3.75 -2.51 8.74
CA ALA A 58 -2.42 -3.09 8.78
C ALA A 58 -1.37 -2.03 8.45
N ARG A 59 -1.57 -1.24 7.40
CA ARG A 59 -0.64 -0.19 6.93
C ARG A 59 -0.42 0.91 7.95
N VAL A 60 -1.44 1.26 8.75
CA VAL A 60 -1.32 2.25 9.83
C VAL A 60 -0.97 1.66 11.20
N GLY A 61 -0.54 0.39 11.25
CA GLY A 61 -0.07 -0.27 12.47
C GLY A 61 -1.16 -0.69 13.45
N ASP A 62 -2.45 -0.69 13.06
CA ASP A 62 -3.55 -1.21 13.87
C ASP A 62 -3.66 -2.74 13.74
N ALA A 63 -2.62 -3.43 14.21
CA ALA A 63 -2.44 -4.86 14.02
C ALA A 63 -3.58 -5.69 14.64
N ALA A 64 -4.14 -5.26 15.78
CA ALA A 64 -5.22 -5.97 16.45
C ALA A 64 -6.48 -6.04 15.57
N ARG A 65 -6.95 -4.89 15.06
CA ARG A 65 -8.14 -4.84 14.20
C ARG A 65 -7.87 -5.48 12.84
N ALA A 66 -6.67 -5.30 12.27
CA ALA A 66 -6.28 -5.95 11.02
C ALA A 66 -6.32 -7.48 11.14
N LYS A 67 -5.71 -8.06 12.20
CA LYS A 67 -5.71 -9.52 12.45
C LYS A 67 -7.14 -10.06 12.61
N ALA A 68 -8.00 -9.35 13.35
CA ALA A 68 -9.40 -9.76 13.52
C ALA A 68 -10.15 -9.82 12.18
N MET A 69 -9.94 -8.84 11.29
CA MET A 69 -10.55 -8.85 9.95
C MET A 69 -9.99 -9.94 9.05
N VAL A 70 -8.67 -10.18 9.08
CA VAL A 70 -8.03 -11.28 8.33
C VAL A 70 -8.63 -12.63 8.74
N GLN A 71 -8.78 -12.88 10.03
CA GLN A 71 -9.40 -14.12 10.54
C GLN A 71 -10.87 -14.27 10.11
N ALA A 72 -11.63 -13.17 10.08
CA ALA A 72 -13.01 -13.19 9.61
C ALA A 72 -13.10 -13.46 8.10
N LEU A 73 -12.24 -12.83 7.30
CA LEU A 73 -12.16 -13.04 5.86
C LEU A 73 -11.78 -14.48 5.51
N GLU A 74 -10.78 -15.05 6.18
CA GLU A 74 -10.30 -16.42 5.99
C GLU A 74 -11.40 -17.47 6.24
N LYS A 75 -12.29 -17.21 7.20
CA LYS A 75 -13.45 -18.08 7.48
C LYS A 75 -14.61 -17.90 6.50
N SER A 76 -14.74 -16.72 5.89
CA SER A 76 -15.92 -16.35 5.10
C SER A 76 -15.96 -16.96 3.70
N ASP A 77 -14.79 -17.22 3.09
CA ASP A 77 -14.71 -17.64 1.69
C ASP A 77 -13.44 -18.50 1.43
N PRO A 78 -13.38 -19.73 2.00
CA PRO A 78 -12.16 -20.54 2.01
C PRO A 78 -11.75 -21.10 0.64
N LEU A 79 -12.66 -21.10 -0.35
CA LEU A 79 -12.41 -21.60 -1.71
C LEU A 79 -11.96 -20.51 -2.68
N ASN A 80 -11.97 -19.24 -2.26
CA ASN A 80 -11.59 -18.13 -3.12
C ASN A 80 -10.07 -18.00 -3.23
N THR A 81 -9.53 -18.46 -4.35
CA THR A 81 -8.09 -18.46 -4.64
C THR A 81 -7.48 -17.06 -4.63
N VAL A 82 -8.17 -16.05 -5.16
CA VAL A 82 -7.67 -14.66 -5.20
C VAL A 82 -7.60 -14.10 -3.78
N LEU A 83 -8.65 -14.30 -2.98
CA LEU A 83 -8.65 -13.91 -1.58
C LEU A 83 -7.51 -14.60 -0.82
N LYS A 84 -7.32 -15.91 -1.02
CA LYS A 84 -6.32 -16.70 -0.30
C LYS A 84 -4.89 -16.35 -0.68
N LEU A 85 -4.56 -16.41 -1.97
CA LEU A 85 -3.18 -16.33 -2.45
C LEU A 85 -2.70 -14.88 -2.60
N TYR A 86 -3.58 -13.95 -2.99
CA TYR A 86 -3.23 -12.55 -3.15
C TYR A 86 -3.54 -11.75 -1.88
N TRP A 87 -4.81 -11.61 -1.50
CA TRP A 87 -5.20 -10.65 -0.46
C TRP A 87 -4.78 -11.07 0.94
N LEU A 88 -5.11 -12.28 1.40
CA LEU A 88 -4.75 -12.73 2.74
C LEU A 88 -3.23 -12.78 2.93
N SER A 89 -2.48 -13.21 1.92
CA SER A 89 -1.01 -13.14 1.88
C SER A 89 -0.49 -11.71 2.05
N THR A 90 -1.03 -10.77 1.26
CA THR A 90 -0.65 -9.34 1.31
C THR A 90 -1.01 -8.70 2.65
N LEU A 91 -2.19 -9.01 3.20
CA LEU A 91 -2.64 -8.50 4.50
C LEU A 91 -1.77 -9.03 5.64
N LYS A 92 -1.47 -10.33 5.65
CA LYS A 92 -0.57 -10.96 6.64
C LYS A 92 0.82 -10.32 6.55
N ALA A 93 1.36 -10.12 5.36
CA ALA A 93 2.63 -9.43 5.16
C ALA A 93 2.63 -7.98 5.65
N ALA A 94 1.57 -7.21 5.38
CA ALA A 94 1.45 -5.83 5.85
C ALA A 94 1.43 -5.73 7.39
N ILE A 95 0.80 -6.71 8.06
CA ILE A 95 0.76 -6.82 9.52
C ILE A 95 2.16 -7.13 10.07
N GLU A 96 2.86 -8.12 9.51
CA GLU A 96 4.21 -8.49 9.95
C GLU A 96 5.21 -7.36 9.73
N LEU A 97 5.12 -6.65 8.60
CA LEU A 97 6.00 -5.53 8.30
C LEU A 97 5.86 -4.39 9.31
N ASN A 98 4.62 -4.05 9.72
CA ASN A 98 4.39 -3.08 10.80
C ASN A 98 4.81 -3.60 12.18
N GLY A 99 4.88 -4.92 12.37
CA GLY A 99 5.45 -5.57 13.54
C GLY A 99 6.97 -5.70 13.51
N ALA A 100 7.66 -5.04 12.58
CA ALA A 100 9.11 -5.13 12.35
C ALA A 100 9.61 -6.54 11.99
N ASN A 101 8.75 -7.40 11.45
CA ASN A 101 9.08 -8.76 11.03
C ASN A 101 9.15 -8.87 9.50
N SER A 102 10.20 -8.27 8.93
CA SER A 102 10.40 -8.24 7.47
C SER A 102 10.59 -9.62 6.86
N ALA A 103 11.27 -10.55 7.56
CA ALA A 103 11.48 -11.91 7.09
C ALA A 103 10.16 -12.66 6.89
N GLN A 104 9.25 -12.62 7.86
CA GLN A 104 7.95 -13.27 7.74
C GLN A 104 7.05 -12.59 6.70
N ALA A 105 7.14 -11.26 6.57
CA ALA A 105 6.44 -10.54 5.51
C ALA A 105 6.86 -11.03 4.12
N LEU A 106 8.17 -11.23 3.87
CA LEU A 106 8.68 -11.76 2.61
C LEU A 106 8.13 -13.16 2.32
N VAL A 107 8.12 -14.06 3.30
CA VAL A 107 7.57 -15.42 3.16
C VAL A 107 6.09 -15.38 2.75
N PHE A 108 5.28 -14.54 3.41
CA PHE A 108 3.87 -14.43 3.03
C PHE A 108 3.69 -13.91 1.59
N LEU A 109 4.55 -12.99 1.14
CA LEU A 109 4.44 -12.39 -0.18
C LEU A 109 4.81 -13.36 -1.32
N GLU A 110 5.51 -14.45 -1.06
CA GLU A 110 5.83 -15.47 -2.08
C GLU A 110 4.57 -16.01 -2.78
N ALA A 111 3.51 -16.26 -2.01
CA ALA A 111 2.24 -16.78 -2.53
C ALA A 111 1.56 -15.82 -3.54
N ALA A 112 1.80 -14.52 -3.42
CA ALA A 112 1.23 -13.49 -4.29
C ALA A 112 2.12 -13.20 -5.53
N ALA A 113 3.36 -13.68 -5.58
CA ALA A 113 4.30 -13.38 -6.68
C ALA A 113 3.78 -13.75 -8.07
N PRO A 114 3.14 -14.93 -8.30
CA PRO A 114 2.61 -15.27 -9.63
C PRO A 114 1.45 -14.39 -10.09
N TYR A 115 0.85 -13.61 -9.18
CA TYR A 115 -0.36 -12.83 -9.41
C TYR A 115 -0.10 -11.31 -9.26
N GLU A 116 1.16 -10.89 -9.08
CA GLU A 116 1.51 -9.53 -8.65
C GLU A 116 1.21 -8.45 -9.71
N LEU A 117 1.15 -8.84 -10.99
CA LEU A 117 0.77 -7.97 -12.11
C LEU A 117 -0.73 -8.03 -12.45
N GLY A 118 -1.54 -8.74 -11.66
CA GLY A 118 -2.98 -8.82 -11.84
C GLY A 118 -3.72 -7.60 -11.29
N GLU A 119 -5.02 -7.54 -11.60
CA GLU A 119 -5.96 -6.52 -11.13
C GLU A 119 -7.06 -7.18 -10.28
N PRO A 120 -6.72 -7.81 -9.14
CA PRO A 120 -7.72 -8.52 -8.36
C PRO A 120 -8.72 -7.53 -7.74
N PRO A 121 -10.04 -7.82 -7.81
CA PRO A 121 -11.04 -7.08 -7.05
C PRO A 121 -10.64 -7.02 -5.56
N PRO A 122 -10.86 -5.91 -4.85
CA PRO A 122 -11.81 -4.85 -5.21
C PRO A 122 -11.21 -3.61 -5.85
N THR A 123 -9.94 -3.64 -6.23
CA THR A 123 -9.30 -2.51 -6.93
C THR A 123 -9.63 -2.58 -8.42
N GLN A 124 -9.92 -1.43 -9.04
CA GLN A 124 -10.21 -1.34 -10.48
C GLN A 124 -8.94 -1.22 -11.34
N GLU A 125 -7.78 -1.03 -10.70
CA GLU A 125 -6.48 -0.84 -11.33
C GLU A 125 -5.49 -1.84 -10.71
N GLY A 126 -4.41 -2.17 -11.43
CA GLY A 126 -3.38 -3.05 -10.90
C GLY A 126 -2.48 -2.31 -9.91
N THR A 127 -2.71 -2.51 -8.61
CA THR A 127 -2.00 -1.74 -7.56
C THR A 127 -0.55 -2.14 -7.34
N LEU A 128 -0.16 -3.36 -7.77
CA LEU A 128 1.12 -3.99 -7.43
C LEU A 128 1.40 -3.99 -5.91
N TYR A 129 0.35 -4.04 -5.06
CA TYR A 129 0.50 -3.97 -3.60
C TYR A 129 1.49 -4.99 -3.00
N PRO A 130 1.46 -6.28 -3.40
CA PRO A 130 2.44 -7.25 -2.91
C PRO A 130 3.89 -6.84 -3.22
N VAL A 131 4.12 -6.25 -4.40
CA VAL A 131 5.44 -5.73 -4.83
C VAL A 131 5.87 -4.58 -3.94
N TYR A 132 4.97 -3.63 -3.68
CA TYR A 132 5.27 -2.49 -2.82
C TYR A 132 5.69 -2.93 -1.41
N LEU A 133 4.93 -3.85 -0.81
CA LEU A 133 5.26 -4.41 0.49
C LEU A 133 6.55 -5.22 0.48
N ARG A 134 6.85 -5.94 -0.60
CA ARG A 134 8.12 -6.67 -0.78
C ARG A 134 9.30 -5.70 -0.79
N GLY A 135 9.18 -4.60 -1.54
CA GLY A 135 10.18 -3.53 -1.55
C GLY A 135 10.39 -2.92 -0.17
N GLN A 136 9.31 -2.62 0.56
CA GLN A 136 9.40 -2.13 1.94
C GLN A 136 10.01 -3.15 2.91
N ALA A 137 9.70 -4.44 2.76
CA ALA A 137 10.28 -5.50 3.57
C ALA A 137 11.79 -5.64 3.32
N TYR A 138 12.24 -5.52 2.07
CA TYR A 138 13.67 -5.49 1.74
C TYR A 138 14.37 -4.24 2.27
N LEU A 139 13.72 -3.06 2.25
CA LEU A 139 14.26 -1.86 2.91
C LEU A 139 14.46 -2.11 4.42
N ALA A 140 13.45 -2.68 5.08
CA ALA A 140 13.50 -3.00 6.51
C ALA A 140 14.56 -4.08 6.84
N ALA A 141 14.86 -4.96 5.88
CA ALA A 141 15.95 -5.93 5.98
C ALA A 141 17.33 -5.36 5.57
N HIS A 142 17.45 -4.04 5.36
CA HIS A 142 18.66 -3.36 4.85
C HIS A 142 19.19 -3.92 3.52
N ASN A 143 18.34 -4.57 2.72
CA ASN A 143 18.70 -5.10 1.40
C ASN A 143 18.29 -4.10 0.31
N GLY A 144 19.13 -3.06 0.14
CA GLY A 144 18.88 -2.00 -0.83
C GLY A 144 18.77 -2.51 -2.27
N THR A 145 19.55 -3.53 -2.66
CA THR A 145 19.52 -4.08 -4.03
C THR A 145 18.19 -4.75 -4.35
N ALA A 146 17.72 -5.63 -3.46
CA ALA A 146 16.43 -6.31 -3.64
C ALA A 146 15.26 -5.32 -3.56
N ALA A 147 15.33 -4.34 -2.65
CA ALA A 147 14.32 -3.28 -2.56
C ALA A 147 14.21 -2.48 -3.87
N ALA A 148 15.35 -2.07 -4.45
CA ALA A 148 15.36 -1.32 -5.70
C ALA A 148 14.76 -2.14 -6.85
N ALA A 149 15.04 -3.45 -6.92
CA ALA A 149 14.48 -4.33 -7.93
C ALA A 149 12.95 -4.40 -7.86
N GLU A 150 12.37 -4.49 -6.66
CA GLU A 150 10.91 -4.50 -6.47
C GLU A 150 10.27 -3.15 -6.84
N PHE A 151 10.81 -2.03 -6.37
CA PHE A 151 10.25 -0.71 -6.72
C PHE A 151 10.41 -0.37 -8.21
N GLN A 152 11.46 -0.87 -8.88
CA GLN A 152 11.65 -0.68 -10.32
C GLN A 152 10.52 -1.30 -11.15
N LYS A 153 9.85 -2.34 -10.66
CA LYS A 153 8.68 -2.93 -11.35
C LYS A 153 7.56 -1.91 -11.56
N PHE A 154 7.39 -0.95 -10.66
CA PHE A 154 6.38 0.10 -10.83
C PHE A 154 6.67 0.97 -12.06
N LEU A 155 7.94 1.26 -12.30
CA LEU A 155 8.39 2.05 -13.44
C LEU A 155 8.32 1.26 -14.75
N ASN A 156 8.48 -0.06 -14.68
CA ASN A 156 8.40 -0.96 -15.83
C ASN A 156 6.95 -1.28 -16.23
N HIS A 157 6.00 -1.15 -15.29
CA HIS A 157 4.59 -1.52 -15.47
C HIS A 157 3.62 -0.34 -15.23
N ARG A 158 4.03 0.87 -15.62
CA ARG A 158 3.22 2.11 -15.44
C ARG A 158 1.80 2.01 -16.02
N GLY A 159 1.64 1.28 -17.14
CA GLY A 159 0.33 1.06 -17.77
C GLY A 159 -0.65 0.22 -16.94
N ILE A 160 -0.16 -0.57 -15.99
CA ILE A 160 -0.99 -1.38 -15.07
C ILE A 160 -1.42 -0.55 -13.86
N ILE A 161 -0.50 0.28 -13.33
CA ILE A 161 -0.68 1.05 -12.11
C ILE A 161 -1.53 2.30 -12.32
N LEU A 162 -1.54 2.83 -13.55
CA LEU A 162 -2.31 4.01 -13.94
C LEU A 162 -2.08 5.18 -12.97
N ASN A 163 -3.11 5.58 -12.21
CA ASN A 163 -3.05 6.71 -11.29
C ASN A 163 -2.91 6.27 -9.82
N PHE A 164 -2.75 4.98 -9.54
CA PHE A 164 -2.67 4.49 -8.18
C PHE A 164 -1.45 5.07 -7.46
N PRO A 165 -1.58 5.61 -6.23
CA PRO A 165 -0.51 6.40 -5.61
C PRO A 165 0.82 5.66 -5.41
N LEU A 166 0.79 4.33 -5.28
CA LEU A 166 2.00 3.53 -5.12
C LEU A 166 2.98 3.67 -6.30
N GLY A 167 2.50 4.00 -7.50
CA GLY A 167 3.37 4.31 -8.64
C GLY A 167 4.28 5.49 -8.37
N ALA A 168 3.75 6.57 -7.79
CA ALA A 168 4.57 7.72 -7.39
C ALA A 168 5.41 7.40 -6.14
N LEU A 169 4.82 6.73 -5.13
CA LEU A 169 5.53 6.41 -3.89
C LEU A 169 6.68 5.40 -4.10
N ALA A 170 6.67 4.60 -5.17
CA ALA A 170 7.78 3.73 -5.53
C ALA A 170 9.07 4.50 -5.82
N HIS A 171 8.99 5.76 -6.29
CA HIS A 171 10.16 6.62 -6.45
C HIS A 171 10.82 6.97 -5.10
N VAL A 172 10.02 7.20 -4.06
CA VAL A 172 10.54 7.36 -2.67
C VAL A 172 11.22 6.06 -2.22
N GLY A 173 10.60 4.91 -2.49
CA GLY A 173 11.18 3.59 -2.23
C GLY A 173 12.52 3.36 -2.93
N LEU A 174 12.64 3.74 -4.21
CA LEU A 174 13.89 3.72 -4.96
C LEU A 174 14.94 4.65 -4.36
N GLY A 175 14.55 5.86 -3.97
CA GLY A 175 15.44 6.81 -3.28
C GLY A 175 16.04 6.22 -2.02
N ARG A 176 15.21 5.59 -1.17
CA ARG A 176 15.63 4.89 0.05
C ARG A 176 16.52 3.69 -0.26
N ALA A 177 16.17 2.90 -1.28
CA ALA A 177 16.91 1.71 -1.67
C ALA A 177 18.31 2.03 -2.21
N TYR A 178 18.44 3.05 -3.06
CA TYR A 178 19.74 3.49 -3.58
C TYR A 178 20.59 4.16 -2.50
N ALA A 179 19.99 4.90 -1.57
CA ALA A 179 20.71 5.45 -0.42
C ALA A 179 21.33 4.34 0.44
N LEU A 180 20.61 3.23 0.68
CA LEU A 180 21.15 2.05 1.38
C LEU A 180 22.32 1.39 0.61
N GLN A 181 22.34 1.48 -0.72
CA GLN A 181 23.44 0.98 -1.55
C GLN A 181 24.65 1.94 -1.59
N GLY A 182 24.52 3.16 -1.05
CA GLY A 182 25.53 4.22 -1.19
C GLY A 182 25.51 4.93 -2.55
N ASP A 183 24.57 4.61 -3.45
CA ASP A 183 24.41 5.26 -4.76
C ASP A 183 23.63 6.57 -4.61
N THR A 184 24.30 7.58 -4.05
CA THR A 184 23.73 8.90 -3.75
C THR A 184 23.19 9.57 -5.02
N THR A 185 23.84 9.38 -6.17
CA THR A 185 23.40 9.94 -7.45
C THR A 185 22.04 9.40 -7.84
N LYS A 186 21.85 8.07 -7.87
CA LYS A 186 20.53 7.50 -8.20
C LYS A 186 19.48 7.79 -7.14
N ALA A 187 19.87 7.80 -5.86
CA ALA A 187 18.97 8.15 -4.77
C ALA A 187 18.38 9.56 -4.98
N ARG A 188 19.23 10.55 -5.29
CA ARG A 188 18.79 11.92 -5.57
C ARG A 188 17.86 12.01 -6.77
N VAL A 189 18.17 11.32 -7.87
CA VAL A 189 17.31 11.28 -9.07
C VAL A 189 15.93 10.72 -8.72
N ALA A 190 15.86 9.60 -8.01
CA ALA A 190 14.60 8.99 -7.63
C ALA A 190 13.72 9.90 -6.75
N TYR A 191 14.30 10.57 -5.75
CA TYR A 191 13.56 11.56 -4.97
C TYR A 191 13.13 12.77 -5.82
N GLN A 192 13.96 13.24 -6.74
CA GLN A 192 13.62 14.36 -7.62
C GLN A 192 12.46 14.01 -8.56
N ASP A 193 12.41 12.78 -9.08
CA ASP A 193 11.28 12.29 -9.87
C ASP A 193 9.98 12.34 -9.06
N PHE A 194 10.01 11.84 -7.82
CA PHE A 194 8.86 11.93 -6.91
C PHE A 194 8.43 13.39 -6.67
N LEU A 195 9.37 14.27 -6.31
CA LEU A 195 9.09 15.67 -6.02
C LEU A 195 8.56 16.43 -7.24
N THR A 196 8.94 16.00 -8.45
CA THR A 196 8.42 16.56 -9.70
C THR A 196 6.97 16.12 -9.95
N LEU A 197 6.67 14.83 -9.71
CA LEU A 197 5.30 14.31 -9.80
C LEU A 197 4.37 14.95 -8.76
N TRP A 198 4.90 15.31 -7.60
CA TRP A 198 4.16 15.82 -6.44
C TRP A 198 4.37 17.32 -6.18
N LYS A 199 4.80 18.08 -7.18
CA LYS A 199 5.12 19.52 -7.03
C LYS A 199 3.93 20.37 -6.56
N ASP A 200 2.72 19.98 -6.95
CA ASP A 200 1.47 20.69 -6.66
C ASP A 200 0.61 19.96 -5.60
N ALA A 201 1.16 18.93 -4.95
CA ALA A 201 0.46 18.22 -3.89
C ALA A 201 0.41 19.07 -2.60
N ASP A 202 -0.58 18.81 -1.74
CA ASP A 202 -0.73 19.52 -0.48
C ASP A 202 0.56 19.42 0.35
N PRO A 203 1.15 20.56 0.78
CA PRO A 203 2.49 20.59 1.35
C PRO A 203 2.58 19.92 2.72
N ASP A 204 1.44 19.67 3.37
CA ASP A 204 1.36 19.10 4.69
C ASP A 204 1.35 17.56 4.72
N ILE A 205 1.21 16.91 3.56
CA ILE A 205 1.22 15.45 3.42
C ILE A 205 2.52 14.85 4.03
N PRO A 206 2.43 13.95 5.01
CA PRO A 206 3.60 13.42 5.72
C PRO A 206 4.67 12.80 4.82
N ILE A 207 4.30 11.92 3.88
CA ILE A 207 5.29 11.28 3.00
C ILE A 207 6.03 12.27 2.09
N LEU A 208 5.39 13.39 1.73
CA LEU A 208 6.05 14.47 0.97
C LEU A 208 7.10 15.19 1.81
N LYS A 209 6.79 15.46 3.09
CA LYS A 209 7.75 16.04 4.04
C LYS A 209 8.93 15.12 4.28
N GLU A 210 8.69 13.83 4.46
CA GLU A 210 9.73 12.80 4.61
C GLU A 210 10.66 12.78 3.40
N ALA A 211 10.11 12.67 2.18
CA ALA A 211 10.89 12.63 0.96
C ALA A 211 11.76 13.89 0.76
N LYS A 212 11.23 15.08 1.05
CA LYS A 212 12.00 16.35 1.02
C LYS A 212 13.16 16.34 2.01
N ALA A 213 12.91 15.86 3.23
CA ALA A 213 13.92 15.78 4.28
C ALA A 213 15.01 14.77 3.94
N GLU A 214 14.63 13.59 3.43
CA GLU A 214 15.55 12.55 2.96
C GLU A 214 16.40 13.02 1.78
N TYR A 215 15.79 13.64 0.77
CA TYR A 215 16.51 14.23 -0.38
C TYR A 215 17.57 15.24 0.05
N THR A 216 17.24 16.10 1.02
CA THR A 216 18.16 17.14 1.51
C THR A 216 19.36 16.56 2.25
N LYS A 217 19.25 15.35 2.81
CA LYS A 217 20.35 14.66 3.50
C LYS A 217 21.37 14.03 2.55
N LEU A 218 21.01 13.79 1.29
CA LEU A 218 21.87 13.19 0.26
C LEU A 218 22.89 14.18 -0.32
N LYS A 219 23.48 15.05 0.50
CA LYS A 219 24.48 16.03 0.06
C LYS A 219 25.77 15.36 -0.39
#